data_AF-A0A1I1TAL9-F1
#
_entry.id   AF-A0A1I1TAL9-F1
#
_cell.length_a   1.000
_cell.length_b   1.000
_cell.length_c   1.000
_cell.angle_alpha   90.00
_cell.angle_beta   90.00
_cell.angle_gamma   90.00
#
_symmetry.space_group_name_H-M   'P 1'
#
loop_
_entity.id
_entity.type
_entity.pdbx_description
1 polymer ?
#
loop_
_entity_poly.entity_id
_entity_poly.type
_entity_poly.pdbx_seq_one_letter_code
_entity_poly.pdbx_strand_id
1 'polypeptide(L)'
;MSNKHELLEDLSQALARLTEASERMRQRLDQVDPYEQPARWSAINDQIRSLDERISVLRDEHQKVGLVVVELVPISRGELEDLRRAIAGLSGIVRAMGTSAAVAEAAGKLAVVASDLVKKSLPKG
;
A
#
# COMPACT_ATOMS: atom_id res chain seq x y z
N MET A 1 -20.17 -0.67 -14.52
CA MET A 1 -19.82 -0.53 -13.09
C MET A 1 -19.09 0.81 -12.92
N SER A 2 -19.27 1.50 -11.79
CA SER A 2 -18.74 2.86 -11.59
C SER A 2 -17.21 2.83 -11.47
N ASN A 3 -16.52 3.81 -12.06
CA ASN A 3 -15.06 4.03 -12.00
C ASN A 3 -14.50 4.00 -10.55
N LYS A 4 -15.36 4.24 -9.54
CA LYS A 4 -15.02 4.14 -8.11
C LYS A 4 -14.86 2.69 -7.61
N HIS A 5 -15.65 1.74 -8.13
CA HIS A 5 -15.58 0.33 -7.74
C HIS A 5 -14.31 -0.34 -8.31
N GLU A 6 -13.99 -0.07 -9.58
CA GLU A 6 -12.73 -0.54 -10.18
C GLU A 6 -11.52 -0.09 -9.37
N LEU A 7 -11.56 1.14 -8.86
CA LEU A 7 -10.46 1.71 -8.10
C LEU A 7 -10.30 1.10 -6.70
N LEU A 8 -11.40 0.71 -6.05
CA LEU A 8 -11.37 -0.07 -4.81
C LEU A 8 -10.83 -1.49 -5.03
N GLU A 9 -11.15 -2.08 -6.17
CA GLU A 9 -10.66 -3.40 -6.55
C GLU A 9 -9.15 -3.34 -6.85
N ASP A 10 -8.69 -2.31 -7.58
CA ASP A 10 -7.28 -2.04 -7.85
C ASP A 10 -6.47 -1.87 -6.54
N LEU A 11 -7.01 -1.13 -5.56
CA LEU A 11 -6.41 -1.00 -4.23
C LEU A 11 -6.35 -2.33 -3.48
N SER A 12 -7.42 -3.13 -3.54
CA SER A 12 -7.47 -4.47 -2.92
C SER A 12 -6.40 -5.39 -3.51
N GLN A 13 -6.22 -5.36 -4.83
CA GLN A 13 -5.19 -6.13 -5.52
C GLN A 13 -3.78 -5.65 -5.16
N ALA A 14 -3.55 -4.34 -5.02
CA ALA A 14 -2.27 -3.80 -4.58
C ALA A 14 -1.91 -4.26 -3.16
N LEU A 15 -2.89 -4.26 -2.23
CA LEU A 15 -2.74 -4.77 -0.87
C LEU A 15 -2.39 -6.26 -0.84
N ALA A 16 -3.04 -7.08 -1.67
CA ALA A 16 -2.74 -8.50 -1.78
C ALA A 16 -1.29 -8.72 -2.22
N ARG A 17 -0.84 -8.01 -3.27
CA ARG A 17 0.54 -8.10 -3.78
C ARG A 17 1.59 -7.65 -2.77
N LEU A 18 1.30 -6.61 -1.99
CA LEU A 18 2.17 -6.16 -0.90
C LEU A 18 2.29 -7.23 0.21
N THR A 19 1.17 -7.86 0.56
CA THR A 19 1.14 -8.94 1.56
C THR A 19 1.97 -10.14 1.08
N GLU A 20 1.84 -10.53 -0.19
CA GLU A 20 2.69 -11.57 -0.80
C GLU A 20 4.18 -11.19 -0.79
N ALA A 21 4.52 -9.93 -1.06
CA ALA A 21 5.90 -9.45 -1.02
C ALA A 21 6.49 -9.53 0.40
N SER A 22 5.72 -9.15 1.42
CA SER A 22 6.09 -9.29 2.83
C SER A 22 6.35 -10.76 3.19
N GLU A 23 5.50 -11.67 2.72
CA GLU A 23 5.65 -13.10 2.98
C GLU A 23 6.91 -13.69 2.32
N ARG A 24 7.21 -13.32 1.07
CA ARG A 24 8.46 -13.72 0.42
C ARG A 24 9.69 -13.21 1.15
N MET A 25 9.61 -12.04 1.79
CA MET A 25 10.71 -11.51 2.60
C MET A 25 10.90 -12.32 3.88
N ARG A 26 9.81 -12.74 4.54
CA ARG A 26 9.88 -13.64 5.72
C ARG A 26 10.52 -14.97 5.36
N GLN A 27 10.12 -15.58 4.25
CA GLN A 27 10.75 -16.80 3.74
C GLN A 27 12.25 -16.63 3.45
N ARG A 28 12.69 -15.43 3.04
CA ARG A 28 14.11 -15.11 2.87
C ARG A 28 14.82 -14.89 4.21
N LEU A 29 14.14 -14.31 5.20
CA LEU A 29 14.67 -14.13 6.55
C LEU A 29 14.91 -15.49 7.22
N ASP A 30 14.01 -16.45 7.04
CA ASP A 30 14.11 -17.82 7.58
C ASP A 30 15.35 -18.58 7.07
N GLN A 31 15.89 -18.17 5.92
CA GLN A 31 17.12 -18.73 5.34
C GLN A 31 18.40 -18.07 5.86
N VAL A 32 18.28 -17.02 6.70
CA VAL A 32 19.42 -16.32 7.28
C VAL A 32 19.56 -16.73 8.73
N ASP A 33 20.67 -17.38 9.06
CA ASP A 33 20.98 -17.68 10.46
C ASP A 33 21.29 -16.37 11.22
N PRO A 34 20.54 -16.04 12.28
CA PRO A 34 20.73 -14.81 13.04
C PRO A 34 22.02 -14.77 13.86
N TYR A 35 22.64 -15.93 14.14
CA TYR A 35 23.90 -16.03 14.86
C TYR A 35 25.11 -15.92 13.92
N GLU A 36 25.01 -16.50 12.73
CA GLU A 36 26.09 -16.39 11.72
C GLU A 36 26.07 -15.05 10.98
N GLN A 37 24.87 -14.51 10.72
CA GLN A 37 24.68 -13.29 9.93
C GLN A 37 23.73 -12.28 10.61
N PRO A 38 24.02 -11.83 11.85
CA PRO A 38 23.13 -10.97 12.63
C PRO A 38 22.75 -9.66 11.93
N ALA A 39 23.73 -9.00 11.28
CA ALA A 39 23.48 -7.74 10.58
C ALA A 39 22.54 -7.90 9.37
N ARG A 40 22.68 -9.01 8.63
CA ARG A 40 21.82 -9.31 7.48
C ARG A 40 20.42 -9.69 7.93
N TRP A 41 20.31 -10.50 8.98
CA TRP A 41 19.03 -10.86 9.58
C TRP A 41 18.29 -9.61 10.06
N SER A 42 18.96 -8.74 10.84
CA SER A 42 18.38 -7.49 11.34
C SER A 42 17.90 -6.59 10.21
N ALA A 43 18.71 -6.40 9.16
CA ALA A 43 18.35 -5.55 8.03
C ALA A 43 17.10 -6.05 7.29
N ILE A 44 16.97 -7.36 7.08
CA ILE A 44 15.77 -7.93 6.44
C ILE A 44 14.57 -7.80 7.37
N ASN A 45 14.74 -8.07 8.66
CA ASN A 45 13.68 -7.95 9.67
C ASN A 45 13.14 -6.51 9.77
N ASP A 46 14.02 -5.50 9.76
CA ASP A 46 13.62 -4.09 9.77
C ASP A 46 12.84 -3.72 8.50
N GLN A 47 13.25 -4.25 7.34
CA GLN A 47 12.51 -4.03 6.09
C GLN A 47 11.12 -4.69 6.12
N ILE A 48 10.98 -5.88 6.72
CA ILE A 48 9.68 -6.55 6.90
C ILE A 48 8.77 -5.71 7.79
N ARG A 49 9.27 -5.28 8.95
CA ARG A 49 8.52 -4.43 9.88
C ARG A 49 8.04 -3.14 9.21
N SER A 50 8.95 -2.48 8.49
CA SER A 50 8.66 -1.24 7.78
C SER A 50 7.64 -1.44 6.64
N LEU A 51 7.61 -2.62 6.01
CA LEU A 51 6.61 -2.97 5.01
C LEU A 51 5.25 -3.26 5.65
N ASP A 52 5.22 -4.01 6.75
CA ASP A 52 4.01 -4.37 7.48
C ASP A 52 3.29 -3.14 8.05
N GLU A 53 4.03 -2.18 8.62
CA GLU A 53 3.47 -0.90 9.08
C GLU A 53 2.75 -0.16 7.95
N ARG A 54 3.33 -0.13 6.75
CA ARG A 54 2.72 0.53 5.58
C ARG A 54 1.54 -0.24 5.01
N ILE A 55 1.58 -1.57 5.03
CA ILE A 55 0.42 -2.41 4.66
C ILE A 55 -0.73 -2.12 5.61
N SER A 56 -0.47 -2.02 6.92
CA SER A 56 -1.50 -1.70 7.91
C SER A 56 -2.14 -0.35 7.62
N VAL A 57 -1.34 0.70 7.45
CA VAL A 57 -1.86 2.04 7.11
C VAL A 57 -2.66 2.01 5.81
N LEU A 58 -2.18 1.31 4.78
CA LEU A 58 -2.88 1.23 3.50
C LEU A 58 -4.21 0.45 3.61
N ARG A 59 -4.31 -0.56 4.49
CA ARG A 59 -5.59 -1.25 4.78
C ARG A 59 -6.59 -0.30 5.44
N ASP A 60 -6.14 0.49 6.41
CA ASP A 60 -7.00 1.48 7.07
C ASP A 60 -7.50 2.51 6.07
N GLU A 61 -6.63 3.01 5.19
CA GLU A 61 -7.03 3.94 4.13
C GLU A 61 -7.94 3.29 3.08
N HIS A 62 -7.73 2.02 2.72
CA HIS A 62 -8.64 1.28 1.83
C HIS A 62 -10.05 1.16 2.42
N GLN A 63 -10.17 0.88 3.71
CA GLN A 63 -11.46 0.86 4.41
C GLN A 63 -12.15 2.23 4.38
N LYS A 64 -11.40 3.31 4.66
CA LYS A 64 -11.94 4.68 4.61
C LYS A 64 -12.38 5.08 3.21
N VAL A 65 -11.59 4.76 2.18
CA VAL A 65 -11.97 5.01 0.77
C VAL A 65 -13.21 4.19 0.41
N GLY A 66 -13.32 2.96 0.89
CA GLY A 66 -14.51 2.12 0.76
C GLY A 66 -15.77 2.82 1.28
N LEU A 67 -15.70 3.39 2.48
CA LEU A 67 -16.79 4.16 3.08
C LEU A 67 -17.15 5.38 2.24
N VAL A 68 -16.18 6.19 1.80
CA VAL A 68 -16.43 7.37 0.95
C VAL A 68 -17.10 7.01 -0.36
N VAL A 69 -16.69 5.88 -0.98
CA VAL A 69 -17.29 5.40 -2.23
C VAL A 69 -18.74 4.94 -2.01
N VAL A 70 -19.04 4.30 -0.89
CA VAL A 70 -20.38 3.82 -0.52
C VAL A 70 -21.30 4.95 -0.08
N GLU A 71 -20.80 5.97 0.63
CA GLU A 71 -21.56 7.13 1.12
C GLU A 71 -21.93 8.17 0.05
N LEU A 72 -21.71 7.87 -1.24
CA LEU A 72 -22.08 8.69 -2.39
C LEU A 72 -21.49 10.11 -2.40
N VAL A 73 -20.42 10.36 -1.64
CA VAL A 73 -19.73 11.65 -1.65
C VAL A 73 -19.11 11.89 -3.04
N PRO A 74 -19.27 13.09 -3.64
CA PRO A 74 -18.65 13.41 -4.92
C PRO A 74 -17.12 13.51 -4.75
N ILE A 75 -16.42 12.47 -5.21
CA ILE A 75 -14.97 12.49 -5.40
C ILE A 75 -14.68 13.18 -6.74
N SER A 76 -13.77 14.15 -6.76
CA SER A 76 -13.40 14.81 -8.02
C SER A 76 -12.62 13.88 -8.93
N ARG A 77 -12.72 14.10 -10.25
CA ARG A 77 -11.98 13.30 -11.24
C ARG A 77 -10.47 13.36 -11.04
N GLY A 78 -9.94 14.51 -10.63
CA GLY A 78 -8.49 14.68 -10.37
C GLY A 78 -8.00 13.79 -9.24
N GLU A 79 -8.75 13.71 -8.13
CA GLU A 79 -8.39 12.87 -6.99
C GLU A 79 -8.45 11.37 -7.33
N LEU A 80 -9.42 10.97 -8.16
CA LEU A 80 -9.48 9.59 -8.68
C LEU A 80 -8.28 9.28 -9.58
N GLU A 81 -7.86 10.21 -10.44
CA GLU A 81 -6.70 10.03 -11.31
C GLU A 81 -5.38 9.97 -10.52
N ASP A 82 -5.23 10.80 -9.48
CA ASP A 82 -4.05 10.78 -8.60
C ASP A 82 -3.94 9.44 -7.85
N LEU A 83 -5.06 8.96 -7.31
CA LEU A 83 -5.10 7.66 -6.64
C LEU A 83 -4.81 6.51 -7.61
N ARG A 84 -5.35 6.56 -8.84
CA ARG A 84 -5.07 5.57 -9.89
C ARG A 84 -3.59 5.56 -10.26
N ARG A 85 -2.95 6.73 -10.39
CA ARG A 85 -1.51 6.83 -10.68
C ARG A 85 -0.67 6.25 -9.54
N ALA A 86 -1.04 6.53 -8.28
CA ALA A 86 -0.34 5.98 -7.13
C ALA A 86 -0.41 4.45 -7.07
N ILE A 87 -1.58 3.87 -7.36
CA ILE A 87 -1.78 2.41 -7.44
C ILE A 87 -0.94 1.81 -8.59
N ALA A 88 -0.97 2.44 -9.76
CA ALA A 88 -0.20 1.98 -10.92
C ALA A 88 1.31 2.01 -10.64
N GLY A 89 1.80 3.08 -9.99
CA GLY A 89 3.20 3.22 -9.58
C GLY A 89 3.64 2.11 -8.62
N LEU A 90 2.83 1.84 -7.58
CA LEU A 90 3.10 0.75 -6.64
C LEU A 90 3.10 -0.61 -7.35
N SER A 91 2.09 -0.89 -8.18
CA SER A 91 1.99 -2.14 -8.93
C SER A 91 3.18 -2.35 -9.87
N GLY A 92 3.67 -1.28 -10.51
CA GLY A 92 4.86 -1.32 -11.36
C GLY A 92 6.12 -1.68 -10.57
N ILE A 93 6.32 -1.07 -9.40
CA ILE A 93 7.47 -1.34 -8.53
C ILE A 93 7.43 -2.77 -8.00
N VAL A 94 6.27 -3.27 -7.56
CA VAL A 94 6.14 -4.65 -7.08
C VAL A 94 6.38 -5.66 -8.21
N ARG A 95 5.88 -5.41 -9.42
CA ARG A 95 6.12 -6.29 -10.59
C ARG A 95 7.59 -6.31 -11.03
N ALA A 96 8.29 -5.18 -10.95
CA ALA A 96 9.70 -5.06 -11.32
C ALA A 96 10.66 -5.71 -10.30
N MET A 97 10.14 -6.43 -9.29
CA MET A 97 10.91 -6.86 -8.12
C MET A 97 11.67 -5.70 -7.48
N GLY A 98 11.02 -4.53 -7.36
CA GLY A 98 11.59 -3.37 -6.69
C GLY A 98 12.09 -3.72 -5.30
N THR A 99 13.12 -3.03 -4.84
CA THR A 99 13.67 -3.25 -3.50
C THR A 99 12.58 -3.05 -2.45
N SER A 100 12.69 -3.73 -1.32
CA SER A 100 11.74 -3.60 -0.21
C SER A 100 11.56 -2.14 0.22
N ALA A 101 12.62 -1.34 0.13
CA ALA A 101 12.58 0.11 0.35
C ALA A 101 11.75 0.88 -0.68
N ALA A 102 11.87 0.55 -1.98
CA ALA A 102 11.08 1.19 -3.04
C ALA A 102 9.59 0.80 -2.95
N VAL A 103 9.29 -0.46 -2.63
CA VAL A 103 7.91 -0.95 -2.40
C VAL A 103 7.30 -0.24 -1.20
N ALA A 104 8.06 -0.14 -0.12
CA ALA A 104 7.73 0.64 1.06
C ALA A 104 7.42 2.10 0.73
N GLU A 105 8.32 2.81 0.05
CA GLU A 105 8.12 4.21 -0.30
C GLU A 105 6.86 4.42 -1.13
N ALA A 106 6.61 3.54 -2.10
CA ALA A 106 5.41 3.59 -2.94
C ALA A 106 4.12 3.32 -2.15
N ALA A 107 4.14 2.36 -1.22
CA ALA A 107 3.00 2.11 -0.33
C ALA A 107 2.70 3.32 0.57
N GLY A 108 3.76 3.99 1.08
CA GLY A 108 3.62 5.23 1.83
C GLY A 108 3.00 6.37 1.02
N LYS A 109 3.46 6.56 -0.23
CA LYS A 109 2.88 7.55 -1.15
C LYS A 109 1.41 7.27 -1.43
N LEU A 110 1.05 5.99 -1.65
CA LEU A 110 -0.35 5.60 -1.87
C LEU A 110 -1.22 5.89 -0.64
N ALA A 111 -0.72 5.59 0.56
CA ALA A 111 -1.42 5.91 1.81
C ALA A 111 -1.66 7.42 1.98
N VAL A 112 -0.67 8.27 1.66
CA VAL A 112 -0.83 9.73 1.71
C VAL A 112 -1.92 10.21 0.76
N VAL A 113 -1.89 9.74 -0.49
CA VAL A 113 -2.90 10.12 -1.51
C VAL A 113 -4.30 9.66 -1.09
N ALA A 114 -4.43 8.44 -0.56
CA ALA A 114 -5.70 7.94 -0.05
C ALA A 114 -6.19 8.75 1.16
N SER A 115 -5.30 9.09 2.09
CA SER A 115 -5.64 9.92 3.26
C SER A 115 -6.11 11.32 2.87
N ASP A 116 -5.44 11.95 1.91
CA ASP A 116 -5.84 13.28 1.42
C ASP A 116 -7.20 13.25 0.72
N LEU A 117 -7.49 12.18 -0.04
CA LEU A 117 -8.80 11.95 -0.62
C LEU A 117 -9.88 11.86 0.47
N VAL A 118 -9.65 11.07 1.52
CA VAL A 118 -10.59 10.92 2.64
C VAL A 118 -10.82 12.25 3.32
N LYS A 119 -9.75 12.99 3.68
CA LYS A 119 -9.87 14.30 4.35
C LYS A 119 -10.68 15.32 3.55
N LYS A 120 -10.52 15.35 2.23
CA LYS A 120 -11.25 16.27 1.34
C LYS A 120 -12.71 15.87 1.14
N SER A 121 -13.00 14.58 1.28
CA SER A 121 -14.34 14.02 1.11
C SER A 121 -15.19 14.10 2.40
N LEU A 122 -14.57 14.30 3.56
CA LEU A 122 -15.29 14.50 4.81
C LEU A 122 -15.87 15.93 4.87
N PRO A 123 -17.14 16.10 5.30
CA PRO A 123 -17.73 17.43 5.48
C PRO A 123 -16.91 18.22 6.50
N LYS A 124 -16.52 19.45 6.14
CA LYS A 124 -15.94 20.40 7.09
C LYS A 124 -17.04 20.77 8.08
N GLY A 125 -16.95 20.23 9.29
CA GLY A 125 -17.78 20.66 10.42
C GLY A 125 -17.60 22.14 10.71
#